data_AF-A0A0D0S5M1-F1
#
_entry.id   AF-A0A0D0S5M1-F1
#
_cell.length_a   1.000
_cell.length_b   1.000
_cell.length_c   1.000
_cell.angle_alpha   90.00
_cell.angle_beta   90.00
_cell.angle_gamma   90.00
#
_symmetry.space_group_name_H-M   'P 1'
#
loop_
_entity.id
_entity.type
_entity.pdbx_description
1 polymer ?
#
loop_
_entity_poly.entity_id
_entity_poly.type
_entity_poly.pdbx_seq_one_letter_code
_entity_poly.pdbx_strand_id
1 'polypeptide(L)'
;MNQAAPATPHPSTQTLYLVDASLYVFRAWHSMPDEFRGADGSPTNAVHGFARFLLELLDRARPQHIAVAFDEALDSCFRNAIYPAYKANREPAPEALKQQFVHCRELCAAMGLSVLSHREYEADDLIGSACVSARAHRFRSVIVSADKDLSQLLGDHDEQWDFARGQRWGASGVPARHGVEATQMADYLALTGDAVDNIPGVPGIGAKTAAALLNHFGSLDALLERIDEVPYLRLRGAVSCAARLREHRDLALLCRQLSTVACDVALEDADSHFVRGSAEPGRLHALCERVRFGPLTRRRLYGAAGLEFNPGA
;
A
#
# COMPACT_ATOMS: atom_id res chain seq x y z
N MET A 1 27.32 -2.14 -18.79
CA MET A 1 27.64 -1.38 -17.56
C MET A 1 26.87 -0.06 -17.64
N ASN A 2 25.57 -0.07 -17.33
CA ASN A 2 24.72 1.12 -17.39
C ASN A 2 24.84 1.83 -16.04
N GLN A 3 25.66 2.87 -15.99
CA GLN A 3 25.65 3.81 -14.87
C GLN A 3 24.42 4.70 -15.05
N ALA A 4 23.44 4.54 -14.15
CA ALA A 4 22.33 5.48 -14.04
C ALA A 4 22.90 6.87 -13.74
N ALA A 5 22.45 7.88 -14.48
CA ALA A 5 22.84 9.27 -14.24
C ALA A 5 22.40 9.70 -12.82
N PRO A 6 23.23 10.45 -12.08
CA PRO A 6 22.85 10.94 -10.76
C PRO A 6 21.72 11.96 -10.90
N ALA A 7 20.59 11.71 -10.23
CA ALA A 7 19.50 12.65 -10.12
C ALA A 7 20.00 13.96 -9.48
N THR A 8 19.68 15.10 -10.08
CA THR A 8 20.02 16.44 -9.57
C THR A 8 19.40 16.65 -8.18
N PRO A 9 20.16 17.12 -7.17
CA PRO A 9 19.63 17.34 -5.83
C PRO A 9 18.68 18.55 -5.81
N HIS A 10 17.41 18.30 -5.53
CA HIS A 10 16.42 19.33 -5.18
C HIS A 10 16.67 19.87 -3.77
N PRO A 11 16.34 21.14 -3.46
CA PRO A 11 16.46 21.69 -2.11
C PRO A 11 15.70 20.82 -1.11
N SER A 12 16.27 20.62 0.08
CA SER A 12 15.93 19.55 1.06
C SER A 12 14.44 19.23 1.18
N THR A 13 13.95 18.28 0.38
CA THR A 13 12.60 17.72 0.51
C THR A 13 12.59 16.75 1.68
N GLN A 14 11.81 17.05 2.72
CA GLN A 14 11.57 16.09 3.79
C GLN A 14 10.90 14.85 3.21
N THR A 15 11.24 13.67 3.75
CA THR A 15 10.69 12.38 3.27
C THR A 15 9.68 11.85 4.27
N LEU A 16 8.45 11.64 3.80
CA LEU A 16 7.41 10.92 4.53
C LEU A 16 7.44 9.45 4.11
N TYR A 17 7.59 8.54 5.08
CA TYR A 17 7.47 7.10 4.84
C TYR A 17 6.03 6.66 5.11
N LEU A 18 5.40 6.02 4.14
CA LEU A 18 4.03 5.52 4.23
C LEU A 18 4.06 4.00 4.14
N VAL A 19 3.75 3.33 5.24
CA VAL A 19 3.86 1.87 5.33
C VAL A 19 2.48 1.25 5.16
N ASP A 20 2.30 0.45 4.12
CA ASP A 20 1.18 -0.49 3.99
C ASP A 20 1.44 -1.66 4.94
N ALA A 21 0.96 -1.57 6.18
CA ALA A 21 1.26 -2.57 7.19
C ALA A 21 0.50 -3.86 6.99
N SER A 22 -0.71 -3.80 6.43
CA SER A 22 -1.55 -4.98 6.15
C SER A 22 -0.78 -6.03 5.37
N LEU A 23 -0.09 -5.63 4.30
CA LEU A 23 0.73 -6.52 3.49
C LEU A 23 1.80 -7.26 4.32
N TYR A 24 2.47 -6.57 5.25
CA TYR A 24 3.52 -7.17 6.08
C TYR A 24 2.96 -8.05 7.21
N VAL A 25 1.80 -7.70 7.77
CA VAL A 25 1.11 -8.52 8.78
C VAL A 25 0.62 -9.82 8.15
N PHE A 26 -0.05 -9.77 7.00
CA PHE A 26 -0.47 -10.98 6.27
C PHE A 26 0.72 -11.85 5.85
N ARG A 27 1.79 -11.24 5.34
CA ARG A 27 3.02 -11.98 5.01
C ARG A 27 3.57 -12.70 6.23
N ALA A 28 3.66 -12.02 7.37
CA ALA A 28 4.15 -12.59 8.61
C ALA A 28 3.25 -13.73 9.11
N TRP A 29 1.93 -13.59 9.02
CA TRP A 29 0.97 -14.62 9.39
C TRP A 29 1.20 -15.94 8.64
N HIS A 30 1.48 -15.87 7.34
CA HIS A 30 1.71 -17.07 6.51
C HIS A 30 3.15 -17.59 6.55
N SER A 31 4.14 -16.74 6.80
CA SER A 31 5.56 -17.14 6.73
C SER A 31 6.19 -17.48 8.09
N MET A 32 5.64 -16.96 9.19
CA MET A 32 6.20 -17.19 10.53
C MET A 32 5.65 -18.49 11.13
N PRO A 33 6.50 -19.28 11.82
CA PRO A 33 6.05 -20.46 12.58
C PRO A 33 4.91 -20.14 13.55
N ASP A 34 3.97 -21.06 13.74
CA ASP A 34 2.84 -20.91 14.66
C ASP A 34 3.22 -21.18 16.14
N GLU A 35 4.50 -21.44 16.40
CA GLU A 35 5.09 -21.64 17.73
C GLU A 35 5.08 -20.36 18.60
N PHE A 36 5.02 -19.18 17.98
CA PHE A 36 4.96 -17.92 18.71
C PHE A 36 3.60 -17.75 19.38
N ARG A 37 3.59 -17.89 20.71
CA ARG A 37 2.38 -17.75 21.54
C ARG A 37 2.54 -16.67 22.60
N GLY A 38 1.48 -15.92 22.81
CA GLY A 38 1.38 -14.90 23.85
C GLY A 38 1.31 -15.46 25.26
N ALA A 39 1.20 -14.57 26.23
CA ALA A 39 1.09 -14.90 27.66
C ALA A 39 -0.11 -15.80 27.97
N ASP A 40 -1.19 -15.62 27.24
CA ASP A 40 -2.46 -16.36 27.31
C ASP A 40 -2.51 -17.60 26.38
N GLY A 41 -1.43 -17.90 25.65
CA GLY A 41 -1.36 -19.00 24.69
C GLY A 41 -1.89 -18.68 23.28
N SER A 42 -2.41 -17.47 23.05
CA SER A 42 -2.91 -17.03 21.74
C SER A 42 -1.77 -16.92 20.70
N PRO A 43 -2.02 -17.14 19.40
CA PRO A 43 -1.02 -16.95 18.36
C PRO A 43 -0.53 -15.50 18.25
N THR A 44 0.78 -15.31 18.11
CA THR A 44 1.42 -13.99 17.99
C THR A 44 2.47 -13.93 16.86
N ASN A 45 2.53 -14.98 16.02
CA ASN A 45 3.48 -15.15 14.93
C ASN A 45 3.53 -13.96 13.95
N ALA A 46 2.39 -13.40 13.57
CA ALA A 46 2.30 -12.23 12.71
C ALA A 46 2.86 -10.98 13.39
N VAL A 47 2.59 -10.78 14.69
CA VAL A 47 3.13 -9.64 15.48
C VAL A 47 4.66 -9.71 15.54
N HIS A 48 5.21 -10.91 15.76
CA HIS A 48 6.66 -11.12 15.77
C HIS A 48 7.31 -10.87 14.40
N GLY A 49 6.70 -11.36 13.32
CA GLY A 49 7.20 -11.08 11.97
C GLY A 49 7.09 -9.60 11.58
N PHE A 50 5.97 -8.96 11.90
CA PHE A 50 5.75 -7.54 11.65
C PHE A 50 6.74 -6.66 12.43
N ALA A 51 6.96 -6.94 13.72
CA ALA A 51 7.93 -6.20 14.54
C ALA A 51 9.36 -6.29 13.97
N ARG A 52 9.76 -7.46 13.42
CA ARG A 52 11.07 -7.62 12.75
C ARG A 52 11.17 -6.72 11.52
N PHE A 53 10.16 -6.75 10.66
CA PHE A 53 10.08 -5.86 9.50
C PHE A 53 10.16 -4.38 9.91
N LEU A 54 9.33 -3.96 10.86
CA LEU A 54 9.24 -2.57 11.31
C LEU A 54 10.58 -2.10 11.87
N LEU A 55 11.23 -2.90 12.72
CA LEU A 55 12.56 -2.59 13.25
C LEU A 55 13.61 -2.46 12.15
N GLU A 56 13.63 -3.37 11.18
CA GLU A 56 14.55 -3.27 10.04
C GLU A 56 14.30 -2.03 9.18
N LEU A 57 13.04 -1.68 8.96
CA LEU A 57 12.67 -0.45 8.26
C LEU A 57 13.18 0.78 9.01
N LEU A 58 12.90 0.88 10.31
CA LEU A 58 13.32 2.00 11.16
C LEU A 58 14.85 2.11 11.23
N ASP A 59 15.56 0.98 11.32
CA ASP A 59 17.03 0.96 11.35
C ASP A 59 17.65 1.45 10.04
N ARG A 60 17.09 1.04 8.89
CA ARG A 60 17.61 1.36 7.55
C ARG A 60 17.23 2.77 7.10
N ALA A 61 15.98 3.16 7.32
CA ALA A 61 15.43 4.43 6.81
C ALA A 61 15.56 5.57 7.81
N ARG A 62 15.60 5.29 9.11
CA ARG A 62 15.62 6.28 10.21
C ARG A 62 14.64 7.45 9.98
N PRO A 63 13.34 7.16 9.73
CA PRO A 63 12.40 8.18 9.32
C PRO A 63 12.11 9.16 10.46
N GLN A 64 12.07 10.45 10.14
CA GLN A 64 11.53 11.50 11.02
C GLN A 64 10.01 11.63 10.87
N HIS A 65 9.50 11.37 9.67
CA HIS A 65 8.08 11.38 9.33
C HIS A 65 7.69 10.00 8.82
N ILE A 66 6.74 9.36 9.49
CA ILE A 66 6.28 8.02 9.15
C ILE A 66 4.84 7.81 9.59
N ALA A 67 4.02 7.31 8.67
CA ALA A 67 2.68 6.81 8.96
C ALA A 67 2.59 5.32 8.61
N VAL A 68 1.89 4.56 9.44
CA VAL A 68 1.70 3.12 9.29
C VAL A 68 0.21 2.85 9.12
N ALA A 69 -0.19 2.51 7.90
CA ALA A 69 -1.58 2.31 7.52
C ALA A 69 -1.99 0.84 7.66
N PHE A 70 -3.16 0.60 8.24
CA PHE A 70 -3.74 -0.72 8.44
C PHE A 70 -5.18 -0.74 7.93
N ASP A 71 -5.57 -1.87 7.34
CA ASP A 71 -6.98 -2.17 7.11
C ASP A 71 -7.64 -2.46 8.47
N GLU A 72 -8.58 -1.63 8.88
CA GLU A 72 -9.36 -1.88 10.10
C GLU A 72 -10.49 -2.87 9.83
N ALA A 73 -11.22 -2.64 8.74
CA ALA A 73 -12.30 -3.50 8.28
C ALA A 73 -11.76 -4.49 7.24
N LEU A 74 -11.22 -5.62 7.73
CA LEU A 74 -10.58 -6.63 6.89
C LEU A 74 -11.54 -7.35 5.91
N ASP A 75 -12.85 -7.28 6.17
CA ASP A 75 -13.87 -8.02 5.42
C ASP A 75 -14.79 -7.11 4.59
N SER A 76 -14.71 -5.78 4.73
CA SER A 76 -15.56 -4.85 3.98
C SER A 76 -15.02 -3.42 3.97
N CYS A 77 -15.13 -2.73 2.84
CA CYS A 77 -14.87 -1.30 2.68
C CYS A 77 -15.95 -0.64 1.80
N PHE A 78 -15.82 0.67 1.55
CA PHE A 78 -16.76 1.41 0.70
C PHE A 78 -16.90 0.82 -0.71
N ARG A 79 -15.87 0.14 -1.23
CA ARG A 79 -15.91 -0.53 -2.53
C ARG A 79 -16.93 -1.68 -2.57
N ASN A 80 -17.20 -2.35 -1.44
CA ASN A 80 -18.23 -3.40 -1.38
C ASN A 80 -19.65 -2.84 -1.56
N ALA A 81 -19.90 -1.57 -1.20
CA ALA A 81 -21.17 -0.91 -1.48
C ALA A 81 -21.35 -0.59 -2.98
N ILE A 82 -20.23 -0.38 -3.71
CA ILE A 82 -20.21 -0.13 -5.16
C ILE A 82 -20.32 -1.46 -5.93
N TYR A 83 -19.55 -2.47 -5.52
CA TYR A 83 -19.48 -3.78 -6.15
C TYR A 83 -19.35 -4.88 -5.10
N PRO A 84 -20.46 -5.58 -4.75
CA PRO A 84 -20.47 -6.57 -3.67
C PRO A 84 -19.47 -7.72 -3.81
N ALA A 85 -19.07 -8.05 -5.05
CA ALA A 85 -18.10 -9.10 -5.30
C ALA A 85 -16.63 -8.64 -5.14
N TYR A 86 -16.37 -7.35 -4.88
CA TYR A 86 -15.02 -6.85 -4.61
C TYR A 86 -14.36 -7.61 -3.44
N LYS A 87 -13.16 -8.16 -3.68
CA LYS A 87 -12.41 -9.02 -2.74
C LYS A 87 -13.17 -10.25 -2.20
N ALA A 88 -14.33 -10.60 -2.77
CA ALA A 88 -15.18 -11.70 -2.28
C ALA A 88 -14.58 -13.10 -2.47
N ASN A 89 -13.50 -13.21 -3.24
CA ASN A 89 -12.71 -14.43 -3.39
C ASN A 89 -11.67 -14.63 -2.26
N ARG A 90 -11.52 -13.68 -1.35
CA ARG A 90 -10.63 -13.78 -0.19
C ARG A 90 -11.36 -14.49 0.96
N GLU A 91 -10.68 -15.42 1.62
CA GLU A 91 -11.20 -16.04 2.84
C GLU A 91 -11.25 -14.99 3.97
N PRO A 92 -12.32 -14.98 4.80
CA PRO A 92 -12.38 -14.09 5.94
C PRO A 92 -11.18 -14.28 6.88
N ALA A 93 -10.62 -13.18 7.38
CA ALA A 93 -9.49 -13.26 8.29
C ALA A 93 -9.88 -14.01 9.58
N PRO A 94 -9.13 -15.05 10.01
CA PRO A 94 -9.41 -15.73 11.26
C PRO A 94 -9.34 -14.76 12.45
N GLU A 95 -10.14 -15.00 13.50
CA GLU A 95 -10.16 -14.12 14.68
C GLU A 95 -8.77 -13.94 15.30
N ALA A 96 -7.94 -15.00 15.31
CA ALA A 96 -6.56 -14.93 15.78
C ALA A 96 -5.70 -13.96 14.97
N LEU A 97 -5.96 -13.80 13.66
CA LEU A 97 -5.27 -12.81 12.83
C LEU A 97 -5.80 -11.40 13.13
N LYS A 98 -7.11 -11.22 13.28
CA LYS A 98 -7.73 -9.94 13.65
C LYS A 98 -7.14 -9.38 14.96
N GLN A 99 -6.98 -10.23 15.98
CA GLN A 99 -6.32 -9.84 17.24
C GLN A 99 -4.85 -9.44 17.03
N GLN A 100 -4.12 -10.11 16.14
CA GLN A 100 -2.74 -9.73 15.85
C GLN A 100 -2.62 -8.40 15.11
N PHE A 101 -3.59 -8.05 14.25
CA PHE A 101 -3.68 -6.70 13.68
C PHE A 101 -3.83 -5.63 14.77
N VAL A 102 -4.65 -5.88 15.79
CA VAL A 102 -4.79 -4.98 16.96
C VAL A 102 -3.43 -4.80 17.64
N HIS A 103 -2.71 -5.89 17.92
CA HIS A 103 -1.38 -5.81 18.55
C HIS A 103 -0.33 -5.11 17.70
N CYS A 104 -0.37 -5.25 16.37
CA CYS A 104 0.52 -4.52 15.47
C CYS A 104 0.25 -3.00 15.52
N ARG A 105 -1.03 -2.59 15.57
CA ARG A 105 -1.39 -1.17 15.76
C ARG A 105 -0.97 -0.65 17.13
N GLU A 106 -1.22 -1.42 18.20
CA GLU A 106 -0.76 -1.09 19.56
C GLU A 106 0.76 -0.91 19.61
N LEU A 107 1.51 -1.76 18.91
CA LEU A 107 2.97 -1.67 18.83
C LEU A 107 3.42 -0.36 18.19
N CYS A 108 2.87 -0.02 17.03
CA CYS A 108 3.21 1.22 16.32
C CYS A 108 2.88 2.46 17.16
N ALA A 109 1.69 2.50 17.75
CA ALA A 109 1.27 3.61 18.62
C ALA A 109 2.19 3.73 19.85
N ALA A 110 2.49 2.61 20.53
CA ALA A 110 3.36 2.62 21.71
C ALA A 110 4.81 3.05 21.39
N MET A 111 5.25 2.91 20.14
CA MET A 111 6.55 3.38 19.64
C MET A 111 6.54 4.85 19.17
N GLY A 112 5.40 5.55 19.29
CA GLY A 112 5.24 6.94 18.85
C GLY A 112 5.15 7.11 17.33
N LEU A 113 4.68 6.08 16.60
CA LEU A 113 4.45 6.18 15.16
C LEU A 113 3.00 6.59 14.88
N SER A 114 2.77 7.43 13.86
CA SER A 114 1.42 7.71 13.39
C SER A 114 0.78 6.44 12.83
N VAL A 115 -0.39 6.06 13.35
CA VAL A 115 -1.15 4.89 12.92
C VAL A 115 -2.37 5.38 12.16
N LEU A 116 -2.49 4.96 10.90
CA LEU A 116 -3.67 5.27 10.09
C LEU A 116 -4.55 4.03 10.02
N SER A 117 -5.79 4.16 10.43
CA SER A 117 -6.82 3.14 10.24
C SER A 117 -8.18 3.82 10.08
N HIS A 118 -9.04 3.23 9.26
CA HIS A 118 -10.38 3.75 9.04
C HIS A 118 -11.36 2.60 8.82
N ARG A 119 -12.60 2.78 9.23
CA ARG A 119 -13.63 1.74 9.16
C ARG A 119 -14.19 1.52 7.76
N GLU A 120 -14.16 2.56 6.94
CA GLU A 120 -14.76 2.55 5.59
C GLU A 120 -13.73 2.54 4.46
N TYR A 121 -12.49 2.97 4.74
CA TYR A 121 -11.43 3.15 3.75
C TYR A 121 -10.30 2.16 4.02
N GLU A 122 -9.65 1.70 2.96
CA GLU A 122 -8.55 0.74 3.03
C GLU A 122 -7.22 1.44 3.32
N ALA A 123 -6.21 0.68 3.71
CA ALA A 123 -4.87 1.21 3.96
C ALA A 123 -4.34 2.00 2.75
N ASP A 124 -4.64 1.55 1.54
CA ASP A 124 -4.25 2.20 0.29
C ASP A 124 -4.82 3.61 0.15
N ASP A 125 -6.08 3.81 0.54
CA ASP A 125 -6.77 5.10 0.49
C ASP A 125 -6.20 6.08 1.53
N LEU A 126 -5.82 5.57 2.71
CA LEU A 126 -5.15 6.35 3.74
C LEU A 126 -3.74 6.78 3.27
N ILE A 127 -3.02 5.88 2.60
CA ILE A 127 -1.73 6.17 1.98
C ILE A 127 -1.89 7.21 0.86
N GLY A 128 -2.89 7.06 -0.01
CA GLY A 128 -3.20 8.01 -1.08
C GLY A 128 -3.47 9.41 -0.56
N SER A 129 -4.30 9.50 0.47
CA SER A 129 -4.66 10.77 1.12
C SER A 129 -3.46 11.41 1.83
N ALA A 130 -2.62 10.59 2.50
CA ALA A 130 -1.39 11.06 3.12
C ALA A 130 -0.37 11.55 2.08
N CYS A 131 -0.25 10.88 0.93
CA CYS A 131 0.58 11.34 -0.20
C CYS A 131 0.16 12.72 -0.69
N VAL A 132 -1.13 12.94 -0.93
CA VAL A 132 -1.65 14.24 -1.41
C VAL A 132 -1.39 15.33 -0.38
N SER A 133 -1.68 15.07 0.90
CA SER A 133 -1.41 16.01 1.99
C SER A 133 0.08 16.37 2.10
N ALA A 134 0.96 15.38 2.02
CA ALA A 134 2.41 15.56 2.09
C ALA A 134 2.94 16.40 0.92
N ARG A 135 2.48 16.13 -0.31
CA ARG A 135 2.90 16.89 -1.51
C ARG A 135 2.52 18.36 -1.43
N ALA A 136 1.37 18.70 -0.84
CA ALA A 136 0.97 20.10 -0.61
C ALA A 136 1.99 20.87 0.26
N HIS A 137 2.73 20.14 1.11
CA HIS A 137 3.75 20.68 2.01
C HIS A 137 5.19 20.41 1.54
N ARG A 138 5.39 20.08 0.25
CA ARG A 138 6.71 19.82 -0.37
C ARG A 138 7.47 18.61 0.20
N PHE A 139 6.77 17.68 0.84
CA PHE A 139 7.33 16.38 1.17
C PHE A 139 7.36 15.52 -0.08
N ARG A 140 8.36 14.64 -0.16
CA ARG A 140 8.29 13.47 -1.02
C ARG A 140 7.80 12.27 -0.23
N SER A 141 7.04 11.38 -0.86
CA SER A 141 6.57 10.14 -0.24
C SER A 141 7.44 8.95 -0.64
N VAL A 142 7.77 8.10 0.34
CA VAL A 142 8.26 6.75 0.12
C VAL A 142 7.18 5.78 0.57
N ILE A 143 6.47 5.19 -0.39
CA ILE A 143 5.43 4.19 -0.15
C ILE A 143 6.10 2.83 0.02
N VAL A 144 6.09 2.29 1.24
CA VAL A 144 6.67 0.99 1.58
C VAL A 144 5.62 -0.09 1.36
N SER A 145 5.43 -0.49 0.10
CA SER A 145 4.53 -1.57 -0.30
C SER A 145 5.04 -2.23 -1.59
N ALA A 146 4.70 -3.51 -1.77
CA ALA A 146 4.88 -4.21 -3.04
C ALA A 146 3.61 -4.22 -3.91
N ASP A 147 2.52 -3.61 -3.43
CA ASP A 147 1.26 -3.56 -4.18
C ASP A 147 1.38 -2.65 -5.41
N LYS A 148 1.12 -3.21 -6.59
CA LYS A 148 1.21 -2.47 -7.85
C LYS A 148 0.19 -1.33 -7.91
N ASP A 149 -0.92 -1.43 -7.19
CA ASP A 149 -2.03 -0.47 -7.29
C ASP A 149 -1.60 0.90 -6.77
N LEU A 150 -0.72 0.92 -5.76
CA LEU A 150 -0.14 2.13 -5.19
C LEU A 150 0.84 2.86 -6.13
N SER A 151 1.29 2.23 -7.22
CA SER A 151 2.09 2.93 -8.24
C SER A 151 1.30 4.06 -8.92
N GLN A 152 -0.03 4.06 -8.83
CA GLN A 152 -0.87 5.16 -9.32
C GLN A 152 -0.65 6.48 -8.57
N LEU A 153 -0.10 6.40 -7.34
CA LEU A 153 0.14 7.55 -6.48
C LEU A 153 1.50 8.21 -6.72
N LEU A 154 2.37 7.65 -7.58
CA LEU A 154 3.73 8.15 -7.74
C LEU A 154 3.76 9.46 -8.55
N GLY A 155 4.13 10.56 -7.89
CA GLY A 155 4.56 11.80 -8.55
C GLY A 155 6.07 11.83 -8.84
N ASP A 156 6.55 12.97 -9.35
CA ASP A 156 7.94 13.15 -9.83
C ASP A 156 9.03 12.85 -8.78
N HIS A 157 8.73 13.07 -7.50
CA HIS A 157 9.69 12.91 -6.40
C HIS A 157 9.36 11.75 -5.47
N ASP A 158 8.21 11.09 -5.71
CA ASP A 158 7.75 9.98 -4.90
C ASP A 158 8.44 8.69 -5.34
N GLU A 159 8.47 7.74 -4.41
CA GLU A 159 9.08 6.44 -4.63
C GLU A 159 8.22 5.35 -3.99
N GLN A 160 8.12 4.20 -4.64
CA GLN A 160 7.60 2.99 -4.05
C GLN A 160 8.74 2.02 -3.75
N TRP A 161 8.65 1.33 -2.61
CA TRP A 161 9.67 0.43 -2.10
C TRP A 161 9.07 -0.94 -1.71
N ASP A 162 9.32 -1.95 -2.54
CA ASP A 162 9.18 -3.37 -2.15
C ASP A 162 10.33 -3.69 -1.19
N PHE A 163 10.06 -3.54 0.12
CA PHE A 163 11.06 -3.71 1.16
C PHE A 163 11.62 -5.14 1.22
N ALA A 164 10.77 -6.14 0.98
CA ALA A 164 11.16 -7.54 1.02
C ALA A 164 12.16 -7.89 -0.08
N ARG A 165 11.97 -7.35 -1.29
CA ARG A 165 12.90 -7.58 -2.41
C ARG A 165 14.00 -6.52 -2.52
N GLY A 166 13.96 -5.47 -1.69
CA GLY A 166 14.90 -4.35 -1.76
C GLY A 166 14.78 -3.54 -3.06
N GLN A 167 13.64 -3.59 -3.73
CA GLN A 167 13.43 -2.90 -5.01
C GLN A 167 12.73 -1.57 -4.80
N ARG A 168 13.20 -0.52 -5.49
CA ARG A 168 12.63 0.83 -5.42
C ARG A 168 12.40 1.38 -6.82
N TRP A 169 11.34 2.16 -7.00
CA TRP A 169 11.05 2.85 -8.26
C TRP A 169 10.23 4.12 -8.02
N GLY A 170 10.46 5.14 -8.84
CA GLY A 170 9.57 6.31 -8.93
C GLY A 170 8.63 6.20 -10.13
N ALA A 171 7.90 7.28 -10.42
CA ALA A 171 6.94 7.34 -11.53
C ALA A 171 7.54 6.89 -12.89
N SER A 172 8.77 7.33 -13.20
CA SER A 172 9.48 6.96 -14.43
C SER A 172 9.85 5.47 -14.54
N GLY A 173 9.81 4.73 -13.43
CA GLY A 173 10.03 3.28 -13.41
C GLY A 173 8.76 2.46 -13.68
N VAL A 174 7.57 3.06 -13.60
CA VAL A 174 6.28 2.38 -13.80
C VAL A 174 6.13 1.82 -15.22
N PRO A 175 6.49 2.54 -16.30
CA PRO A 175 6.36 2.00 -17.66
C PRO A 175 7.15 0.70 -17.89
N ALA A 176 8.34 0.58 -17.31
CA ALA A 176 9.15 -0.64 -17.42
C ALA A 176 8.51 -1.85 -16.71
N ARG A 177 7.68 -1.60 -15.69
CA ARG A 177 7.01 -2.63 -14.88
C ARG A 177 5.64 -3.02 -15.43
N HIS A 178 4.85 -2.04 -15.85
CA HIS A 178 3.42 -2.23 -16.19
C HIS A 178 3.08 -1.91 -17.65
N GLY A 179 3.99 -1.24 -18.38
CA GLY A 179 3.78 -0.82 -19.76
C GLY A 179 2.93 0.46 -19.91
N VAL A 180 2.62 1.13 -18.80
CA VAL A 180 1.82 2.36 -18.73
C VAL A 180 2.45 3.35 -17.76
N GLU A 181 2.06 4.62 -17.85
CA GLU A 181 2.49 5.65 -16.90
C GLU A 181 1.82 5.46 -15.53
N ALA A 182 2.43 6.03 -14.48
CA ALA A 182 1.88 6.00 -13.11
C ALA A 182 0.41 6.47 -13.07
N THR A 183 0.12 7.61 -13.72
CA THR A 183 -1.22 8.20 -13.81
C THR A 183 -2.25 7.33 -14.53
N GLN A 184 -1.81 6.29 -15.24
CA GLN A 184 -2.67 5.38 -16.01
C GLN A 184 -2.92 4.05 -15.30
N MET A 185 -2.35 3.82 -14.12
CA MET A 185 -2.44 2.53 -13.44
C MET A 185 -3.88 2.11 -13.11
N ALA A 186 -4.73 3.01 -12.64
CA ALA A 186 -6.14 2.71 -12.38
C ALA A 186 -6.89 2.36 -13.68
N ASP A 187 -6.66 3.11 -14.77
CA ASP A 187 -7.24 2.83 -16.10
C ASP A 187 -6.75 1.49 -16.67
N TYR A 188 -5.48 1.17 -16.43
CA TYR A 188 -4.88 -0.09 -16.83
C TYR A 188 -5.57 -1.26 -16.15
N LEU A 189 -5.72 -1.20 -14.82
CA LEU A 189 -6.43 -2.22 -14.04
C LEU A 189 -7.92 -2.27 -14.40
N ALA A 190 -8.53 -1.14 -14.75
CA ALA A 190 -9.91 -1.09 -15.23
C ALA A 190 -10.12 -1.91 -16.51
N LEU A 191 -9.12 -1.90 -17.40
CA LEU A 191 -9.15 -2.65 -18.65
C LEU A 191 -8.75 -4.12 -18.45
N THR A 192 -7.70 -4.39 -17.66
CA THR A 192 -7.15 -5.75 -17.50
C THR A 192 -7.87 -6.59 -16.46
N GLY A 193 -8.53 -5.94 -15.50
CA GLY A 193 -8.99 -6.55 -14.27
C GLY A 193 -7.88 -6.79 -13.26
N ASP A 194 -8.29 -7.21 -12.07
CA ASP A 194 -7.43 -7.70 -11.00
C ASP A 194 -8.06 -8.91 -10.30
N ALA A 195 -7.48 -10.09 -10.52
CA ALA A 195 -7.94 -11.32 -9.90
C ALA A 195 -7.75 -11.35 -8.37
N VAL A 196 -6.76 -10.62 -7.83
CA VAL A 196 -6.50 -10.56 -6.38
C VAL A 196 -7.63 -9.84 -5.64
N ASP A 197 -8.22 -8.85 -6.31
CA ASP A 197 -9.31 -8.00 -5.80
C ASP A 197 -10.68 -8.34 -6.37
N ASN A 198 -10.76 -9.40 -7.17
CA ASN A 198 -11.96 -9.79 -7.91
C ASN A 198 -12.54 -8.68 -8.80
N ILE A 199 -11.67 -7.83 -9.35
CA ILE A 199 -12.03 -6.82 -10.36
C ILE A 199 -12.02 -7.52 -11.73
N PRO A 200 -13.14 -7.58 -12.46
CA PRO A 200 -13.25 -8.40 -13.67
C PRO A 200 -12.47 -7.85 -14.87
N GLY A 201 -12.35 -6.52 -14.99
CA GLY A 201 -11.81 -5.87 -16.18
C GLY A 201 -12.71 -6.00 -17.40
N VAL A 202 -12.20 -5.61 -18.59
CA VAL A 202 -12.91 -5.78 -19.85
C VAL A 202 -12.57 -7.13 -20.48
N PRO A 203 -13.57 -8.02 -20.69
CA PRO A 203 -13.33 -9.34 -21.26
C PRO A 203 -12.52 -9.31 -22.56
N GLY A 204 -11.41 -10.06 -22.56
CA GLY A 204 -10.54 -10.19 -23.72
C GLY A 204 -9.63 -8.98 -24.00
N ILE A 205 -9.53 -8.01 -23.08
CA ILE A 205 -8.50 -6.97 -23.09
C ILE A 205 -7.44 -7.32 -22.04
N GLY A 206 -6.31 -7.85 -22.48
CA GLY A 206 -5.19 -8.18 -21.61
C GLY A 206 -4.17 -7.03 -21.49
N ALA A 207 -3.19 -7.20 -20.60
CA ALA A 207 -2.13 -6.25 -20.28
C ALA A 207 -1.51 -5.53 -21.49
N LYS A 208 -1.09 -6.27 -22.51
CA LYS A 208 -0.45 -5.69 -23.72
C LYS A 208 -1.39 -4.79 -24.51
N THR A 209 -2.65 -5.20 -24.62
CA THR A 209 -3.67 -4.42 -25.34
C THR A 209 -4.04 -3.18 -24.55
N ALA A 210 -4.28 -3.30 -23.23
CA ALA A 210 -4.56 -2.18 -22.35
C ALA A 210 -3.43 -1.13 -22.41
N ALA A 211 -2.18 -1.56 -22.26
CA ALA A 211 -1.02 -0.69 -22.36
C ALA A 211 -0.91 0.01 -23.73
N ALA A 212 -1.11 -0.71 -24.83
CA ALA A 212 -1.07 -0.12 -26.16
C ALA A 212 -2.16 0.94 -26.37
N LEU A 213 -3.38 0.70 -25.85
CA LEU A 213 -4.48 1.66 -25.91
C LEU A 213 -4.18 2.90 -25.06
N LEU A 214 -3.77 2.73 -23.80
CA LEU A 214 -3.50 3.84 -22.89
C LEU A 214 -2.30 4.67 -23.34
N ASN A 215 -1.24 4.06 -23.87
CA ASN A 215 -0.14 4.80 -24.46
C ASN A 215 -0.55 5.60 -25.72
N HIS A 216 -1.61 5.19 -26.42
CA HIS A 216 -2.13 5.91 -27.58
C HIS A 216 -3.10 7.03 -27.21
N PHE A 217 -4.06 6.74 -26.31
CA PHE A 217 -5.16 7.66 -25.98
C PHE A 217 -4.91 8.51 -24.74
N GLY A 218 -3.96 8.13 -23.88
CA GLY A 218 -3.60 8.84 -22.66
C GLY A 218 -4.44 8.45 -21.44
N SER A 219 -5.74 8.23 -21.59
CA SER A 219 -6.63 7.82 -20.49
C SER A 219 -7.79 6.94 -20.96
N LEU A 220 -8.50 6.32 -20.02
CA LEU A 220 -9.72 5.57 -20.29
C LEU A 220 -10.81 6.47 -20.87
N ASP A 221 -10.98 7.71 -20.38
CA ASP A 221 -12.00 8.61 -20.91
C ASP A 221 -11.73 8.95 -22.39
N ALA A 222 -10.49 9.34 -22.71
CA ALA A 222 -10.10 9.65 -24.09
C ALA A 222 -10.21 8.42 -25.01
N LEU A 223 -9.89 7.23 -24.50
CA LEU A 223 -10.10 5.97 -25.23
C LEU A 223 -11.58 5.74 -25.52
N LEU A 224 -12.46 5.95 -24.52
CA LEU A 224 -13.89 5.70 -24.64
C LEU A 224 -14.61 6.74 -25.53
N GLU A 225 -14.13 7.98 -25.57
CA GLU A 225 -14.63 9.02 -26.47
C GLU A 225 -14.22 8.77 -27.93
N ARG A 226 -13.07 8.13 -28.14
CA ARG A 226 -12.45 7.92 -29.47
C ARG A 226 -12.40 6.43 -29.87
N ILE A 227 -13.33 5.61 -29.37
CA ILE A 227 -13.36 4.16 -29.64
C ILE A 227 -13.39 3.86 -31.15
N ASP A 228 -13.99 4.73 -31.95
CA ASP A 228 -14.09 4.56 -33.41
C ASP A 228 -12.73 4.63 -34.12
N GLU A 229 -11.69 5.13 -33.45
CA GLU A 229 -10.31 5.12 -33.97
C GLU A 229 -9.59 3.78 -33.71
N VAL A 230 -10.01 3.03 -32.69
CA VAL A 230 -9.38 1.77 -32.27
C VAL A 230 -9.22 0.77 -33.43
N PRO A 231 -10.22 0.52 -34.31
CA PRO A 231 -10.10 -0.39 -35.44
C PRO A 231 -8.93 -0.11 -36.40
N TYR A 232 -8.46 1.14 -36.46
CA TYR A 232 -7.40 1.59 -37.36
C TYR A 232 -6.00 1.51 -36.73
N LEU A 233 -5.92 1.19 -35.43
CA LEU A 233 -4.64 1.00 -34.76
C LEU A 233 -3.94 -0.27 -35.27
N ARG A 234 -2.61 -0.24 -35.25
CA ARG A 234 -1.76 -1.41 -35.53
C ARG A 234 -1.74 -2.38 -34.34
N LEU A 235 -2.92 -2.86 -33.97
CA LEU A 235 -3.18 -3.75 -32.86
C LEU A 235 -3.88 -5.02 -33.37
N ARG A 236 -3.39 -6.20 -32.95
CA ARG A 236 -4.02 -7.46 -33.32
C ARG A 236 -5.43 -7.52 -32.72
N GLY A 237 -6.44 -7.72 -33.58
CA GLY A 237 -7.83 -7.80 -33.14
C GLY A 237 -8.46 -6.44 -32.80
N ALA A 238 -7.90 -5.33 -33.29
CA ALA A 238 -8.38 -3.97 -33.08
C ALA A 238 -9.91 -3.80 -33.23
N VAL A 239 -10.50 -4.35 -34.30
CA VAL A 239 -11.96 -4.29 -34.54
C VAL A 239 -12.75 -4.95 -33.40
N SER A 240 -12.35 -6.14 -32.96
CA SER A 240 -12.99 -6.85 -31.85
C SER A 240 -12.75 -6.14 -30.51
N CYS A 241 -11.59 -5.53 -30.33
CA CYS A 241 -11.29 -4.72 -29.15
C CYS A 241 -12.23 -3.50 -29.06
N ALA A 242 -12.45 -2.79 -30.18
CA ALA A 242 -13.40 -1.69 -30.24
C ALA A 242 -14.83 -2.15 -29.92
N ALA A 243 -15.26 -3.30 -30.44
CA ALA A 243 -16.57 -3.87 -30.13
C ALA A 243 -16.73 -4.16 -28.63
N ARG A 244 -15.73 -4.81 -28.01
CA ARG A 244 -15.70 -5.11 -26.56
C ARG A 244 -15.71 -3.86 -25.70
N LEU A 245 -14.97 -2.82 -26.09
CA LEU A 245 -14.96 -1.54 -25.36
C LEU A 245 -16.33 -0.85 -25.40
N ARG A 246 -17.05 -0.92 -26.53
CA ARG A 246 -18.42 -0.39 -26.62
C ARG A 246 -19.38 -1.20 -25.76
N GLU A 247 -19.30 -2.53 -25.84
CA GLU A 247 -20.16 -3.45 -25.10
C GLU A 247 -19.96 -3.35 -23.58
N HIS A 248 -18.71 -3.21 -23.13
CA HIS A 248 -18.32 -3.22 -21.72
C HIS A 248 -17.92 -1.84 -21.20
N ARG A 249 -18.42 -0.75 -21.81
CA ARG A 249 -18.08 0.62 -21.42
C ARG A 249 -18.33 0.87 -19.93
N ASP A 250 -19.52 0.55 -19.45
CA ASP A 250 -19.91 0.82 -18.07
C ASP A 250 -19.15 -0.08 -17.09
N LEU A 251 -18.82 -1.31 -17.51
CA LEU A 251 -17.97 -2.21 -16.73
C LEU A 251 -16.54 -1.65 -16.57
N ALA A 252 -15.96 -1.08 -17.64
CA ALA A 252 -14.65 -0.45 -17.57
C ALA A 252 -14.66 0.75 -16.60
N LEU A 253 -15.71 1.57 -16.64
CA LEU A 253 -15.86 2.70 -15.71
C LEU A 253 -16.03 2.25 -14.26
N LEU A 254 -16.83 1.20 -14.02
CA LEU A 254 -16.96 0.57 -12.70
C LEU A 254 -15.61 0.03 -12.21
N CYS A 255 -14.89 -0.72 -13.06
CA CYS A 255 -13.58 -1.27 -12.68
C CYS A 255 -12.58 -0.15 -12.38
N ARG A 256 -12.60 0.96 -13.14
CA ARG A 256 -11.78 2.13 -12.83
C ARG A 256 -12.12 2.72 -11.46
N GLN A 257 -13.40 2.86 -11.14
CA GLN A 257 -13.82 3.35 -9.83
C GLN A 257 -13.31 2.45 -8.69
N LEU A 258 -13.34 1.13 -8.87
CA LEU A 258 -12.82 0.17 -7.88
C LEU A 258 -11.30 0.22 -7.76
N SER A 259 -10.58 0.33 -8.88
CA SER A 259 -9.10 0.37 -8.89
C SER A 259 -8.48 1.71 -8.51
N THR A 260 -9.29 2.78 -8.49
CA THR A 260 -8.80 4.12 -8.12
C THR A 260 -8.65 4.21 -6.61
N VAL A 261 -7.47 4.59 -6.15
CA VAL A 261 -7.20 4.85 -4.72
C VAL A 261 -7.77 6.21 -4.34
N ALA A 262 -8.59 6.26 -3.29
CA ALA A 262 -9.12 7.52 -2.77
C ALA A 262 -7.99 8.34 -2.13
N CYS A 263 -8.06 9.66 -2.32
CA CYS A 263 -6.98 10.58 -1.93
C CYS A 263 -7.47 11.79 -1.12
N ASP A 264 -8.71 11.73 -0.64
CA ASP A 264 -9.45 12.79 0.03
C ASP A 264 -10.00 12.38 1.40
N VAL A 265 -9.48 11.28 1.97
CA VAL A 265 -9.82 10.85 3.34
C VAL A 265 -9.23 11.87 4.32
N ALA A 266 -10.05 12.38 5.24
CA ALA A 266 -9.59 13.26 6.30
C ALA A 266 -8.71 12.49 7.30
N LEU A 267 -7.45 12.93 7.48
CA LEU A 267 -6.48 12.29 8.37
C LEU A 267 -6.14 13.21 9.54
N GLU A 268 -6.29 12.73 10.77
CA GLU A 268 -6.05 13.52 12.00
C GLU A 268 -4.61 14.05 12.10
N ASP A 269 -3.63 13.22 11.71
CA ASP A 269 -2.19 13.53 11.79
C ASP A 269 -1.64 14.30 10.57
N ALA A 270 -2.48 14.70 9.62
CA ALA A 270 -2.03 15.40 8.41
C ALA A 270 -1.32 16.73 8.72
N ASP A 271 -1.84 17.48 9.69
CA ASP A 271 -1.31 18.81 10.08
C ASP A 271 0.06 18.72 10.76
N SER A 272 0.36 17.59 11.42
CA SER A 272 1.68 17.32 12.01
C SER A 272 2.66 16.71 11.02
N HIS A 273 2.20 16.46 9.78
CA HIS A 273 2.95 15.78 8.73
C HIS A 273 3.48 14.41 9.18
N PHE A 274 2.74 13.72 10.04
CA PHE A 274 3.09 12.39 10.56
C PHE A 274 4.50 12.34 11.18
N VAL A 275 4.92 13.42 11.83
CA VAL A 275 6.17 13.44 12.60
C VAL A 275 6.12 12.41 13.71
N ARG A 276 7.22 11.69 13.94
CA ARG A 276 7.28 10.72 15.05
C ARG A 276 7.03 11.41 16.39
N GLY A 277 6.09 10.86 17.15
CA GLY A 277 5.79 11.26 18.51
C GLY A 277 6.74 10.64 19.54
N SER A 278 6.45 10.91 20.82
CA SER A 278 7.13 10.25 21.94
C SER A 278 6.54 8.86 22.17
N ALA A 279 7.40 7.89 22.44
CA ALA A 279 6.96 6.54 22.78
C ALA A 279 6.26 6.48 24.15
N GLU A 280 5.43 5.47 24.36
CA GLU A 280 4.70 5.20 25.60
C GLU A 280 5.31 3.95 26.31
N PRO A 281 6.26 4.12 27.25
CA PRO A 281 7.03 3.00 27.79
C PRO A 281 6.16 1.94 28.47
N GLY A 282 5.14 2.36 29.22
CA GLY A 282 4.23 1.44 29.92
C GLY A 282 3.42 0.57 28.95
N ARG A 283 2.90 1.17 27.86
CA ARG A 283 2.16 0.42 26.83
C ARG A 283 3.08 -0.51 26.05
N LEU A 284 4.28 -0.05 25.69
CA LEU A 284 5.26 -0.87 25.00
C LEU A 284 5.68 -2.07 25.87
N HIS A 285 5.95 -1.83 27.15
CA HIS A 285 6.27 -2.88 28.11
C HIS A 285 5.16 -3.91 28.23
N ALA A 286 3.92 -3.47 28.50
CA ALA A 286 2.77 -4.35 28.67
C ALA A 286 2.51 -5.20 27.41
N LEU A 287 2.65 -4.59 26.22
CA LEU A 287 2.52 -5.32 24.97
C LEU A 287 3.63 -6.38 24.83
N CYS A 288 4.88 -6.04 25.15
CA CYS A 288 6.01 -6.98 25.08
C CYS A 288 5.81 -8.21 25.97
N GLU A 289 5.25 -8.03 27.18
CA GLU A 289 4.90 -9.14 28.07
C GLU A 289 3.78 -9.99 27.46
N ARG A 290 2.70 -9.34 26.99
CA ARG A 290 1.54 -10.02 26.42
C ARG A 290 1.89 -10.86 25.19
N VAL A 291 2.73 -10.35 24.28
CA VAL A 291 3.14 -11.08 23.06
C VAL A 291 4.41 -11.91 23.25
N ARG A 292 5.00 -11.89 24.46
CA ARG A 292 6.25 -12.59 24.82
C ARG A 292 7.41 -12.29 23.86
N PHE A 293 7.70 -11.01 23.63
CA PHE A 293 8.92 -10.64 22.89
C PHE A 293 10.18 -11.06 23.66
N GLY A 294 11.11 -11.73 22.98
CA GLY A 294 12.41 -12.07 23.56
C GLY A 294 13.26 -10.82 23.86
N PRO A 295 14.26 -10.94 24.74
CA PRO A 295 15.04 -9.80 25.25
C PRO A 295 15.75 -9.00 24.15
N LEU A 296 16.22 -9.66 23.09
CA LEU A 296 16.85 -8.99 21.95
C LEU A 296 15.86 -8.11 21.18
N THR A 297 14.65 -8.60 20.92
CA THR A 297 13.59 -7.84 20.25
C THR A 297 13.14 -6.68 21.11
N ARG A 298 12.92 -6.90 22.41
CA ARG A 298 12.55 -5.83 23.35
C ARG A 298 13.60 -4.72 23.36
N ARG A 299 14.88 -5.06 23.46
CA ARG A 299 15.97 -4.06 23.39
C ARG A 299 15.93 -3.23 22.11
N ARG A 300 15.69 -3.86 20.95
CA ARG A 300 15.58 -3.15 19.67
C ARG A 300 14.35 -2.26 19.61
N LEU A 301 13.19 -2.72 20.09
CA LEU A 301 11.96 -1.93 20.16
C LEU A 301 12.15 -0.68 21.01
N TYR A 302 12.73 -0.82 22.20
CA TYR A 302 13.03 0.31 23.09
C TYR A 302 14.02 1.27 22.44
N GLY A 303 15.12 0.77 21.88
CA GLY A 303 16.10 1.62 21.18
C GLY A 303 15.50 2.38 19.99
N ALA A 304 14.69 1.71 19.15
CA ALA A 304 14.00 2.34 18.03
C ALA A 304 12.95 3.37 18.49
N ALA A 305 12.37 3.18 19.67
CA ALA A 305 11.43 4.08 20.33
C ALA A 305 12.12 5.22 21.11
N GLY A 306 13.45 5.27 21.17
CA GLY A 306 14.21 6.28 21.93
C GLY A 306 14.15 6.08 23.45
N LEU A 307 13.91 4.86 23.90
CA LEU A 307 13.78 4.49 25.32
C LEU A 307 14.99 3.68 25.80
N GLU A 308 15.32 3.82 27.09
CA GLU A 308 16.28 2.93 27.75
C GLU A 308 15.64 1.57 28.04
N PHE A 309 16.32 0.49 27.66
CA PHE A 309 15.86 -0.86 27.96
C PHE A 309 16.48 -1.36 29.27
N ASN A 310 15.65 -1.55 30.29
CA ASN A 310 16.05 -2.20 31.54
C ASN A 310 15.54 -3.67 31.56
N PRO A 311 16.42 -4.68 31.42
CA PRO A 311 16.02 -6.08 31.37
C PRO A 311 15.51 -6.64 32.71
N GLY A 312 15.66 -5.89 33.81
CA GLY A 312 15.23 -6.30 35.16
C GLY A 312 13.96 -5.63 35.68
N ALA A 313 13.26 -4.85 34.84
CA ALA A 313 11.97 -4.22 35.15
C ALA A 313 10.80 -5.04 34.59
#